data_AF-G0M3V5-F1
#
_entry.id   AF-G0M3V5-F1
#
_cell.length_a   1.000
_cell.length_b   1.000
_cell.length_c   1.000
_cell.angle_alpha   90.00
_cell.angle_beta   90.00
_cell.angle_gamma   90.00
#
_symmetry.space_group_name_H-M   'P 1'
#
loop_
_entity.id
_entity.type
_entity.pdbx_description
1 polymer ?
#
loop_
_entity_poly.entity_id
_entity_poly.type
_entity_poly.pdbx_seq_one_letter_code
_entity_poly.pdbx_strand_id
1 'polypeptide(L)'
;MPKKNIAIFESFFGRQYSDNPKAIYDYMKANYPQIKAYWNVNKDYEQYFIDHQIPYVTRFSFKGIWKQARAKYWFTNVRRPFRWIKPKGTVVVQTWHGTPLKTIGTDVQQVTMPGLTRMKYHKQVVRDSSRWDYLLTPNPYSYEIMHHAFRKNYAQLLPTGYPRNDRLSTASTADILKIKRHLNIDDDAHVVLYAPTWRDNDFVRADHFRAELHLDLNQFIRETPDNTIILIRTHYMIANNLDLSGYGKRVINVSDYEDISDLYLISDLLITDYSSVFFDYAILKRPMIFYAYDLAAYADDIRGFYVDYESTVPGPIVGNNDELMPLINEAITEPARFIDNEKYHRFLKKFASWEDGQATKRLLSIVFDEQPAYQRREVDTAEGYTVNDQVKIAPASLLWKNIPGLPGDQFAGNFDETNTNGLITINKIGCIVPTNFGTDELYTGGYWINAQVQGQDVWLMMANVSKKSETAMNL
;
A
#
# COMPACT_ATOMS: atom_id res chain seq x y z
N MET A 1 3.57 30.88 7.50
CA MET A 1 4.22 31.40 6.27
C MET A 1 3.27 31.23 5.10
N PRO A 2 3.19 32.20 4.18
CA PRO A 2 2.32 32.08 3.01
C PRO A 2 2.78 30.91 2.13
N LYS A 3 1.80 30.13 1.70
CA LYS A 3 2.01 28.96 0.85
C LYS A 3 2.38 29.36 -0.56
N LYS A 4 3.25 28.58 -1.17
CA LYS A 4 3.61 28.67 -2.58
C LYS A 4 3.14 27.41 -3.29
N ASN A 5 2.94 27.50 -4.60
CA ASN A 5 2.61 26.37 -5.46
C ASN A 5 3.85 25.47 -5.64
N ILE A 6 4.21 24.77 -4.57
CA ILE A 6 5.37 23.89 -4.47
C ILE A 6 4.89 22.54 -3.95
N ALA A 7 5.35 21.48 -4.60
CA ALA A 7 5.21 20.11 -4.15
C ALA A 7 6.58 19.57 -3.69
N ILE A 8 6.60 18.88 -2.55
CA ILE A 8 7.79 18.20 -2.03
C ILE A 8 7.58 16.70 -2.05
N PHE A 9 8.53 15.97 -2.60
CA PHE A 9 8.54 14.52 -2.71
C PHE A 9 9.61 13.92 -1.80
N GLU A 10 9.32 12.80 -1.16
CA GLU A 10 10.31 12.04 -0.39
C GLU A 10 10.02 10.55 -0.49
N SER A 11 10.99 9.77 -0.98
CA SER A 11 10.94 8.31 -0.98
C SER A 11 11.98 7.74 -0.01
N PHE A 12 11.55 6.81 0.85
CA PHE A 12 12.42 6.04 1.77
C PHE A 12 13.47 6.87 2.50
N PHE A 13 13.00 7.89 3.21
CA PHE A 13 13.82 8.85 3.95
C PHE A 13 14.76 9.71 3.08
N GLY A 14 14.43 9.89 1.80
CA GLY A 14 15.21 10.69 0.86
C GLY A 14 16.44 9.95 0.33
N ARG A 15 16.44 8.61 0.39
CA ARG A 15 17.56 7.78 -0.08
C ARG A 15 17.46 7.42 -1.55
N GLN A 16 16.29 7.58 -2.18
CA GLN A 16 16.08 7.11 -3.54
C GLN A 16 15.06 7.98 -4.29
N TYR A 17 15.20 7.98 -5.60
CA TYR A 17 14.23 8.46 -6.56
C TYR A 17 13.41 7.27 -7.05
N SER A 18 12.34 6.91 -6.34
CA SER A 18 11.59 5.68 -6.59
C SER A 18 10.18 5.70 -6.04
N ASP A 19 9.46 4.60 -6.24
CA ASP A 19 8.18 4.29 -5.59
C ASP A 19 7.04 5.24 -5.99
N ASN A 20 5.96 5.27 -5.19
CA ASN A 20 4.80 6.09 -5.47
C ASN A 20 5.16 7.58 -5.63
N PRO A 21 6.05 8.18 -4.80
CA PRO A 21 6.47 9.57 -5.00
C PRO A 21 7.10 9.84 -6.38
N LYS A 22 7.83 8.88 -6.97
CA LYS A 22 8.40 9.01 -8.32
C LYS A 22 7.31 9.05 -9.39
N ALA A 23 6.40 8.08 -9.39
CA ALA A 23 5.31 8.05 -10.35
C ALA A 23 4.45 9.34 -10.31
N ILE A 24 4.14 9.82 -9.09
CA ILE A 24 3.42 11.08 -8.91
C ILE A 24 4.24 12.26 -9.44
N TYR A 25 5.54 12.34 -9.13
CA TYR A 25 6.42 13.40 -9.60
C TYR A 25 6.48 13.46 -11.13
N ASP A 26 6.69 12.32 -11.78
CA ASP A 26 6.82 12.22 -13.25
C ASP A 26 5.51 12.66 -13.93
N TYR A 27 4.37 12.17 -13.45
CA TYR A 27 3.06 12.58 -13.96
C TYR A 27 2.80 14.08 -13.73
N MET A 28 3.15 14.60 -12.55
CA MET A 28 2.98 16.02 -12.22
C MET A 28 3.85 16.93 -13.09
N LYS A 29 5.07 16.52 -13.41
CA LYS A 29 5.98 17.30 -14.27
C LYS A 29 5.39 17.51 -15.66
N ALA A 30 4.67 16.50 -16.19
CA ALA A 30 4.03 16.57 -17.49
C ALA A 30 2.68 17.33 -17.47
N ASN A 31 1.86 17.11 -16.43
CA ASN A 31 0.45 17.54 -16.43
C ASN A 31 0.16 18.78 -15.55
N TYR A 32 1.03 19.10 -14.59
CA TYR A 32 0.86 20.21 -13.66
C TYR A 32 2.13 21.10 -13.58
N PRO A 33 2.66 21.61 -14.71
CA PRO A 33 3.92 22.37 -14.76
C PRO A 33 3.91 23.68 -13.95
N GLN A 34 2.72 24.20 -13.61
CA GLN A 34 2.52 25.35 -12.74
C GLN A 34 2.92 25.09 -11.27
N ILE A 35 3.05 23.83 -10.85
CA ILE A 35 3.46 23.43 -9.50
C ILE A 35 4.96 23.12 -9.51
N LYS A 36 5.76 23.88 -8.75
CA LYS A 36 7.20 23.61 -8.68
C LYS A 36 7.48 22.37 -7.82
N ALA A 37 7.93 21.30 -8.45
CA ALA A 37 8.22 20.02 -7.79
C ALA A 37 9.69 19.92 -7.34
N TYR A 38 9.93 19.42 -6.12
CA TYR A 38 11.28 19.17 -5.61
C TYR A 38 11.35 17.95 -4.70
N TRP A 39 12.46 17.25 -4.76
CA TRP A 39 12.76 16.12 -3.88
C TRP A 39 13.43 16.55 -2.58
N ASN A 40 13.06 15.94 -1.45
CA ASN A 40 13.74 16.09 -0.17
C ASN A 40 14.70 14.90 0.02
N VAL A 41 15.99 15.16 -0.17
CA VAL A 41 17.01 14.12 -0.39
C VAL A 41 18.01 14.08 0.75
N ASN A 42 18.38 12.90 1.20
CA ASN A 42 19.48 12.73 2.16
C ASN A 42 20.81 13.06 1.47
N LYS A 43 21.70 13.76 2.18
CA LYS A 43 22.97 14.27 1.64
C LYS A 43 23.80 13.19 0.93
N ASP A 44 23.80 11.97 1.48
CA ASP A 44 24.59 10.85 0.94
C ASP A 44 24.10 10.35 -0.42
N TYR A 45 22.90 10.75 -0.85
CA TYR A 45 22.23 10.27 -2.07
C TYR A 45 21.99 11.40 -3.08
N GLU A 46 22.59 12.58 -2.89
CA GLU A 46 22.39 13.73 -3.78
C GLU A 46 22.97 13.53 -5.17
N GLN A 47 24.04 12.73 -5.30
CA GLN A 47 24.76 12.55 -6.57
C GLN A 47 23.83 12.11 -7.70
N TYR A 48 22.96 11.13 -7.44
CA TYR A 48 21.97 10.68 -8.41
C TYR A 48 21.08 11.82 -8.93
N PHE A 49 20.60 12.70 -8.03
CA PHE A 49 19.73 13.81 -8.39
C PHE A 49 20.49 14.90 -9.17
N ILE A 50 21.78 15.07 -8.90
CA ILE A 50 22.66 15.97 -9.66
C ILE A 50 22.85 15.43 -11.08
N ASP A 51 23.24 14.18 -11.22
CA ASP A 51 23.55 13.54 -12.51
C ASP A 51 22.33 13.52 -13.45
N HIS A 52 21.14 13.29 -12.88
CA HIS A 52 19.88 13.24 -13.63
C HIS A 52 19.16 14.60 -13.70
N GLN A 53 19.77 15.68 -13.19
CA GLN A 53 19.23 17.04 -13.20
C GLN A 53 17.83 17.15 -12.56
N ILE A 54 17.59 16.37 -11.51
CA ILE A 54 16.31 16.34 -10.78
C ILE A 54 16.33 17.41 -9.69
N PRO A 55 15.39 18.39 -9.69
CA PRO A 55 15.34 19.42 -8.67
C PRO A 55 15.15 18.84 -7.27
N TYR A 56 16.08 19.15 -6.36
CA TYR A 56 16.04 18.66 -4.99
C TYR A 56 16.35 19.75 -3.94
N VAL A 57 16.14 19.40 -2.68
CA VAL A 57 16.62 20.11 -1.50
C VAL A 57 17.21 19.12 -0.52
N THR A 58 18.34 19.46 0.08
CA THR A 58 18.97 18.63 1.11
C THR A 58 18.09 18.55 2.34
N ARG A 59 17.82 17.33 2.78
CA ARG A 59 17.06 17.01 3.99
C ARG A 59 17.72 17.64 5.21
N PHE A 60 16.90 18.26 6.07
CA PHE A 60 17.33 19.00 7.28
C PHE A 60 18.23 20.23 7.05
N SER A 61 18.56 20.59 5.81
CA SER A 61 19.19 21.89 5.54
C SER A 61 18.22 23.04 5.80
N PHE A 62 18.74 24.23 6.14
CA PHE A 62 17.90 25.41 6.32
C PHE A 62 17.04 25.71 5.08
N LYS A 63 17.62 25.63 3.89
CA LYS A 63 16.91 25.79 2.61
C LYS A 63 15.81 24.74 2.44
N GLY A 64 16.09 23.48 2.76
CA GLY A 64 15.12 22.38 2.70
C GLY A 64 13.96 22.56 3.68
N ILE A 65 14.24 22.94 4.93
CA ILE A 65 13.22 23.21 5.96
C ILE A 65 12.34 24.38 5.53
N TRP A 66 12.95 25.50 5.13
CA TRP A 66 12.22 26.70 4.70
C TRP A 66 11.30 26.42 3.51
N LYS A 67 11.78 25.62 2.56
CA LYS A 67 11.02 25.31 1.35
C LYS A 67 9.88 24.33 1.62
N GLN A 68 10.09 23.33 2.47
CA GLN A 68 9.03 22.46 2.98
C GLN A 68 7.96 23.26 3.73
N ALA A 69 8.36 24.20 4.60
CA ALA A 69 7.42 25.04 5.36
C ALA A 69 6.48 25.87 4.45
N ARG A 70 6.96 26.29 3.27
CA ARG A 70 6.19 27.06 2.28
C ARG A 70 5.47 26.21 1.24
N ALA A 71 5.74 24.92 1.14
CA ALA A 71 5.09 24.05 0.17
C ALA A 71 3.61 23.84 0.48
N LYS A 72 2.78 23.74 -0.58
CA LYS A 72 1.35 23.44 -0.49
C LYS A 72 1.11 21.94 -0.40
N TYR A 73 1.95 21.12 -1.04
CA TYR A 73 1.78 19.67 -1.11
C TYR A 73 3.04 18.92 -0.69
N TRP A 74 2.90 17.89 0.13
CA TRP A 74 3.94 16.91 0.43
C TRP A 74 3.46 15.51 0.03
N PHE A 75 4.23 14.81 -0.79
CA PHE A 75 4.03 13.42 -1.18
C PHE A 75 5.15 12.57 -0.58
N THR A 76 4.81 11.56 0.21
CA THR A 76 5.81 10.72 0.87
C THR A 76 5.30 9.31 1.12
N ASN A 77 6.20 8.33 1.08
CA ASN A 77 5.91 6.92 1.39
C ASN A 77 6.44 6.46 2.76
N VAL A 78 7.03 7.39 3.53
CA VAL A 78 7.65 7.09 4.82
C VAL A 78 7.10 7.95 5.94
N ARG A 79 7.36 7.48 7.16
CA ARG A 79 7.15 8.23 8.38
C ARG A 79 8.09 9.42 8.45
N ARG A 80 7.61 10.55 8.97
CA ARG A 80 8.44 11.74 9.21
C ARG A 80 8.90 11.77 10.68
N PRO A 81 10.08 12.35 10.98
CA PRO A 81 10.55 12.48 12.36
C PRO A 81 9.48 13.04 13.31
N PHE A 82 9.43 12.52 14.53
CA PHE A 82 8.39 12.83 15.53
C PHE A 82 8.27 14.34 15.85
N ARG A 83 9.40 15.07 15.82
CA ARG A 83 9.45 16.50 16.12
C ARG A 83 9.02 17.40 14.95
N TRP A 84 8.73 16.82 13.80
CA TRP A 84 8.34 17.58 12.62
C TRP A 84 6.87 18.01 12.72
N ILE A 85 6.60 19.31 12.67
CA ILE A 85 5.24 19.86 12.73
C ILE A 85 4.77 20.13 11.30
N LYS A 86 3.59 19.63 10.96
CA LYS A 86 2.93 19.96 9.69
C LYS A 86 2.61 21.47 9.64
N PRO A 87 3.12 22.23 8.66
CA PRO A 87 2.76 23.63 8.52
C PRO A 87 1.30 23.79 8.12
N LYS A 88 0.59 24.76 8.72
CA LYS A 88 -0.82 25.07 8.40
C LYS A 88 -1.01 25.30 6.90
N GLY A 89 -2.06 24.69 6.31
CA GLY A 89 -2.37 24.79 4.88
C GLY A 89 -1.48 23.95 3.95
N THR A 90 -0.66 23.05 4.49
CA THR A 90 0.01 22.01 3.69
C THR A 90 -0.90 20.79 3.63
N VAL A 91 -1.08 20.23 2.44
CA VAL A 91 -1.71 18.92 2.22
C VAL A 91 -0.60 17.86 2.20
N VAL A 92 -0.70 16.89 3.09
CA VAL A 92 0.23 15.76 3.23
C VAL A 92 -0.45 14.50 2.72
N VAL A 93 0.04 14.00 1.60
CA VAL A 93 -0.37 12.75 0.97
C VAL A 93 0.65 11.67 1.36
N GLN A 94 0.23 10.76 2.23
CA GLN A 94 1.00 9.58 2.58
C GLN A 94 0.64 8.46 1.60
N THR A 95 1.62 7.99 0.85
CA THR A 95 1.41 6.88 -0.09
C THR A 95 1.64 5.53 0.55
N TRP A 96 2.35 5.47 1.68
CA TRP A 96 2.91 4.21 2.19
C TRP A 96 3.68 3.47 1.07
N HIS A 97 3.96 2.19 1.26
CA HIS A 97 4.92 1.47 0.41
C HIS A 97 4.54 0.01 0.15
N GLY A 98 3.26 -0.35 0.23
CA GLY A 98 2.81 -1.70 -0.14
C GLY A 98 1.53 -2.16 0.54
N THR A 99 0.97 -3.24 0.01
CA THR A 99 -0.13 -4.00 0.64
C THR A 99 0.41 -4.69 1.91
N PRO A 100 -0.20 -4.49 3.09
CA PRO A 100 0.31 -5.06 4.33
C PRO A 100 0.12 -6.59 4.40
N LEU A 101 1.21 -7.35 4.43
CA LEU A 101 1.18 -8.76 4.84
C LEU A 101 1.25 -8.90 6.37
N LYS A 102 2.23 -8.21 6.96
CA LYS A 102 2.54 -8.19 8.39
C LYS A 102 1.73 -7.10 9.09
N THR A 103 1.45 -7.30 10.38
CA THR A 103 0.81 -6.26 11.21
C THR A 103 1.63 -4.97 11.23
N ILE A 104 0.93 -3.83 11.02
CA ILE A 104 1.54 -2.50 10.97
C ILE A 104 0.79 -1.52 11.88
N GLY A 105 1.36 -0.32 12.02
CA GLY A 105 0.71 0.76 12.76
C GLY A 105 0.37 0.37 14.19
N THR A 106 -0.84 0.66 14.65
CA THR A 106 -1.32 0.34 16.00
C THR A 106 -1.76 -1.12 16.18
N ASP A 107 -1.72 -1.94 15.13
CA ASP A 107 -2.11 -3.35 15.25
C ASP A 107 -0.95 -4.24 15.68
N VAL A 108 0.28 -3.73 15.58
CA VAL A 108 1.47 -4.40 16.10
C VAL A 108 1.27 -4.66 17.60
N GLN A 109 1.21 -5.93 17.98
CA GLN A 109 1.06 -6.37 19.37
C GLN A 109 2.42 -6.48 20.08
N GLN A 110 3.42 -7.03 19.39
CA GLN A 110 4.76 -7.21 19.91
C GLN A 110 5.72 -6.21 19.27
N VAL A 111 6.35 -5.38 20.11
CA VAL A 111 7.36 -4.40 19.67
C VAL A 111 8.71 -4.86 20.20
N THR A 112 9.53 -5.38 19.29
CA THR A 112 10.88 -5.91 19.60
C THR A 112 11.97 -4.84 19.61
N MET A 113 11.63 -3.60 19.25
CA MET A 113 12.58 -2.48 19.16
C MET A 113 13.09 -2.07 20.56
N PRO A 114 14.42 -2.10 20.81
CA PRO A 114 14.98 -1.77 22.12
C PRO A 114 14.54 -0.39 22.63
N GLY A 115 14.12 -0.34 23.90
CA GLY A 115 13.73 0.91 24.58
C GLY A 115 12.35 1.46 24.19
N LEU A 116 11.58 0.78 23.34
CA LEU A 116 10.26 1.24 22.90
C LEU A 116 9.15 0.29 23.36
N THR A 117 8.31 0.75 24.29
CA THR A 117 7.11 0.00 24.69
C THR A 117 6.03 0.09 23.61
N ARG A 118 5.15 -0.91 23.54
CA ARG A 118 3.98 -0.93 22.64
C ARG A 118 3.17 0.37 22.70
N MET A 119 2.85 0.84 23.91
CA MET A 119 2.10 2.08 24.13
C MET A 119 2.83 3.31 23.56
N LYS A 120 4.16 3.41 23.75
CA LYS A 120 4.96 4.51 23.19
C LYS A 120 4.99 4.43 21.66
N TYR A 121 5.15 3.24 21.10
CA TYR A 121 5.12 3.00 19.66
C TYR A 121 3.77 3.42 19.06
N HIS A 122 2.64 2.96 19.62
CA HIS A 122 1.30 3.34 19.16
C HIS A 122 1.06 4.85 19.24
N LYS A 123 1.45 5.51 20.33
CA LYS A 123 1.37 6.98 20.45
C LYS A 123 2.18 7.69 19.36
N GLN A 124 3.36 7.17 19.01
CA GLN A 124 4.17 7.74 17.93
C GLN A 124 3.50 7.52 16.56
N VAL A 125 2.93 6.34 16.31
CA VAL A 125 2.17 6.04 15.08
C VAL A 125 1.00 7.00 14.93
N VAL A 126 0.15 7.15 15.95
CA VAL A 126 -1.03 8.02 15.91
C VAL A 126 -0.64 9.50 15.74
N ARG A 127 0.43 9.94 16.41
CA ARG A 127 0.93 11.32 16.24
C ARG A 127 1.50 11.56 14.85
N ASP A 128 2.15 10.58 14.25
CA ASP A 128 2.60 10.69 12.86
C ASP A 128 1.41 10.73 11.91
N SER A 129 0.52 9.74 12.03
CA SER A 129 -0.62 9.59 11.16
C SER A 129 -1.55 10.79 11.22
N SER A 130 -1.78 11.41 12.37
CA SER A 130 -2.62 12.62 12.49
C SER A 130 -2.17 13.81 11.62
N ARG A 131 -0.92 13.81 11.14
CA ARG A 131 -0.41 14.83 10.21
C ARG A 131 -0.85 14.59 8.77
N TRP A 132 -1.18 13.37 8.39
CA TRP A 132 -1.53 13.03 7.01
C TRP A 132 -2.95 13.50 6.71
N ASP A 133 -3.14 14.29 5.66
CA ASP A 133 -4.47 14.64 5.17
C ASP A 133 -5.07 13.45 4.45
N TYR A 134 -4.24 12.78 3.64
CA TYR A 134 -4.62 11.64 2.83
C TYR A 134 -3.66 10.47 3.04
N LEU A 135 -4.21 9.26 2.98
CA LEU A 135 -3.48 7.98 2.99
C LEU A 135 -3.97 7.12 1.82
N LEU A 136 -3.09 6.78 0.89
CA LEU A 136 -3.44 5.93 -0.25
C LEU A 136 -3.73 4.51 0.19
N THR A 137 -4.65 3.86 -0.53
CA THR A 137 -4.99 2.45 -0.34
C THR A 137 -5.03 1.75 -1.71
N PRO A 138 -4.29 0.64 -1.88
CA PRO A 138 -4.17 -0.04 -3.17
C PRO A 138 -5.30 -1.01 -3.48
N ASN A 139 -6.04 -1.47 -2.47
CA ASN A 139 -7.10 -2.46 -2.62
C ASN A 139 -8.07 -2.43 -1.43
N PRO A 140 -9.26 -3.07 -1.55
CA PRO A 140 -10.25 -3.17 -0.47
C PRO A 140 -9.68 -3.74 0.84
N TYR A 141 -8.78 -4.71 0.75
CA TYR A 141 -8.16 -5.31 1.93
C TYR A 141 -7.27 -4.32 2.69
N SER A 142 -6.40 -3.60 1.99
CA SER A 142 -5.53 -2.58 2.58
C SER A 142 -6.33 -1.40 3.09
N TYR A 143 -7.46 -1.10 2.45
CA TYR A 143 -8.35 -0.03 2.86
C TYR A 143 -8.79 -0.18 4.33
N GLU A 144 -9.32 -1.34 4.69
CA GLU A 144 -9.74 -1.64 6.05
C GLU A 144 -8.56 -1.66 7.03
N ILE A 145 -7.44 -2.28 6.64
CA ILE A 145 -6.25 -2.33 7.50
C ILE A 145 -5.71 -0.92 7.78
N MET A 146 -5.59 -0.09 6.76
CA MET A 146 -5.06 1.27 6.90
C MET A 146 -5.97 2.14 7.78
N HIS A 147 -7.29 1.93 7.73
CA HIS A 147 -8.26 2.59 8.61
C HIS A 147 -7.91 2.39 10.09
N HIS A 148 -7.83 1.14 10.56
CA HIS A 148 -7.59 0.86 11.97
C HIS A 148 -6.11 0.91 12.38
N ALA A 149 -5.19 0.48 11.52
CA ALA A 149 -3.75 0.50 11.81
C ALA A 149 -3.22 1.93 12.02
N PHE A 150 -3.76 2.91 11.30
CA PHE A 150 -3.32 4.30 11.40
C PHE A 150 -4.35 5.25 12.01
N ARG A 151 -5.50 4.73 12.46
CA ARG A 151 -6.60 5.51 13.06
C ARG A 151 -7.06 6.64 12.14
N LYS A 152 -7.28 6.28 10.87
CA LYS A 152 -7.66 7.21 9.80
C LYS A 152 -9.14 7.15 9.54
N ASN A 153 -9.80 8.29 9.45
CA ASN A 153 -11.19 8.32 9.00
C ASN A 153 -11.27 7.90 7.53
N TYR A 154 -12.38 7.29 7.12
CA TYR A 154 -12.59 6.85 5.74
C TYR A 154 -12.42 8.00 4.73
N ALA A 155 -12.90 9.21 5.07
CA ALA A 155 -12.68 10.44 4.30
C ALA A 155 -11.20 10.76 3.97
N GLN A 156 -10.27 10.27 4.79
CA GLN A 156 -8.83 10.49 4.64
C GLN A 156 -8.14 9.36 3.89
N LEU A 157 -8.80 8.22 3.69
CA LEU A 157 -8.28 7.15 2.85
C LEU A 157 -8.55 7.51 1.40
N LEU A 158 -7.63 7.19 0.50
CA LEU A 158 -7.79 7.43 -0.93
C LEU A 158 -7.75 6.09 -1.69
N PRO A 159 -8.92 5.52 -2.03
CA PRO A 159 -9.03 4.29 -2.80
C PRO A 159 -8.58 4.61 -4.22
N THR A 160 -7.32 4.31 -4.53
CA THR A 160 -6.71 4.77 -5.78
C THR A 160 -5.91 3.71 -6.52
N GLY A 161 -5.50 2.60 -5.89
CA GLY A 161 -4.36 1.84 -6.40
C GLY A 161 -3.06 2.51 -5.98
N TYR A 162 -1.91 1.99 -6.43
CA TYR A 162 -0.62 2.63 -6.18
C TYR A 162 -0.06 3.30 -7.43
N PRO A 163 0.32 4.59 -7.37
CA PRO A 163 1.02 5.28 -8.46
C PRO A 163 2.21 4.51 -9.05
N ARG A 164 3.02 3.84 -8.21
CA ARG A 164 4.17 3.06 -8.70
C ARG A 164 3.78 1.86 -9.57
N ASN A 165 2.55 1.37 -9.40
CA ASN A 165 2.01 0.20 -10.08
C ASN A 165 1.38 0.57 -11.44
N ASP A 166 1.13 1.87 -11.73
CA ASP A 166 0.53 2.28 -13.00
C ASP A 166 1.31 1.75 -14.22
N ARG A 167 2.64 1.74 -14.08
CA ARG A 167 3.56 1.27 -15.11
C ARG A 167 3.47 -0.24 -15.35
N LEU A 168 3.08 -1.03 -14.35
CA LEU A 168 2.89 -2.48 -14.49
C LEU A 168 1.71 -2.82 -15.41
N SER A 169 0.71 -1.94 -15.47
CA SER A 169 -0.46 -2.10 -16.35
C SER A 169 -0.30 -1.42 -17.72
N THR A 170 0.68 -0.53 -17.89
CA THR A 170 0.78 0.37 -19.07
C THR A 170 2.08 0.27 -19.85
N ALA A 171 3.12 -0.38 -19.32
CA ALA A 171 4.39 -0.51 -20.01
C ALA A 171 4.26 -1.29 -21.32
N SER A 172 4.94 -0.79 -22.36
CA SER A 172 5.01 -1.43 -23.67
C SER A 172 6.14 -2.45 -23.73
N THR A 173 6.11 -3.33 -24.75
CA THR A 173 7.24 -4.23 -25.05
C THR A 173 8.55 -3.45 -25.26
N ALA A 174 8.49 -2.27 -25.88
CA ALA A 174 9.67 -1.43 -26.08
C ALA A 174 10.29 -0.95 -24.75
N ASP A 175 9.45 -0.65 -23.75
CA ASP A 175 9.93 -0.29 -22.41
C ASP A 175 10.64 -1.47 -21.73
N ILE A 176 10.09 -2.67 -21.86
CA ILE A 176 10.66 -3.91 -21.30
C ILE A 176 12.03 -4.19 -21.94
N LEU A 177 12.13 -4.14 -23.28
CA LEU A 177 13.39 -4.37 -23.99
C LEU A 177 14.44 -3.31 -23.64
N LYS A 178 14.04 -2.06 -23.43
CA LYS A 178 14.96 -1.00 -22.99
C LYS A 178 15.57 -1.31 -21.63
N ILE A 179 14.78 -1.83 -20.68
CA ILE A 179 15.28 -2.23 -19.35
C ILE A 179 16.22 -3.43 -19.49
N LYS A 180 15.84 -4.48 -20.23
CA LYS A 180 16.69 -5.66 -20.47
C LYS A 180 18.07 -5.24 -21.01
N ARG A 181 18.09 -4.42 -22.07
CA ARG A 181 19.33 -3.93 -22.68
C ARG A 181 20.16 -3.07 -21.74
N HIS A 182 19.53 -2.24 -20.90
CA HIS A 182 20.23 -1.47 -19.88
C HIS A 182 20.96 -2.36 -18.86
N LEU A 183 20.41 -3.53 -18.56
CA LEU A 183 21.01 -4.55 -17.69
C LEU A 183 21.89 -5.56 -18.45
N ASN A 184 22.13 -5.37 -19.75
CA ASN A 184 22.84 -6.32 -20.63
C ASN A 184 22.21 -7.73 -20.65
N ILE A 185 20.88 -7.80 -20.58
CA ILE A 185 20.08 -9.01 -20.70
C ILE A 185 19.61 -9.13 -22.14
N ASP A 186 19.75 -10.32 -22.73
CA ASP A 186 19.31 -10.60 -24.09
C ASP A 186 17.78 -10.53 -24.20
N ASP A 187 17.28 -10.05 -25.35
CA ASP A 187 15.86 -9.77 -25.56
C ASP A 187 14.98 -11.02 -25.36
N ASP A 188 15.48 -12.21 -25.72
CA ASP A 188 14.83 -13.52 -25.63
C ASP A 188 15.15 -14.31 -24.34
N ALA A 189 15.93 -13.75 -23.42
CA ALA A 189 16.24 -14.39 -22.15
C ALA A 189 15.01 -14.53 -21.25
N HIS A 190 14.89 -15.67 -20.56
CA HIS A 190 13.94 -15.86 -19.47
C HIS A 190 14.52 -15.25 -18.19
N VAL A 191 13.74 -14.41 -17.52
CA VAL A 191 14.22 -13.65 -16.37
C VAL A 191 13.48 -14.07 -15.11
N VAL A 192 14.23 -14.56 -14.13
CA VAL A 192 13.74 -14.91 -12.80
C VAL A 192 14.15 -13.81 -11.82
N LEU A 193 13.21 -13.24 -11.08
CA LEU A 193 13.52 -12.31 -10.00
C LEU A 193 13.45 -13.04 -8.66
N TYR A 194 14.56 -13.06 -7.92
CA TYR A 194 14.59 -13.53 -6.55
C TYR A 194 14.67 -12.34 -5.58
N ALA A 195 13.62 -12.17 -4.78
CA ALA A 195 13.44 -11.02 -3.89
C ALA A 195 13.03 -11.43 -2.45
N PRO A 196 13.92 -12.09 -1.70
CA PRO A 196 13.61 -12.55 -0.34
C PRO A 196 13.51 -11.38 0.66
N THR A 197 12.75 -11.58 1.73
CA THR A 197 12.74 -10.66 2.87
C THR A 197 14.01 -10.76 3.69
N TRP A 198 14.40 -9.65 4.31
CA TRP A 198 15.54 -9.62 5.22
C TRP A 198 15.23 -10.38 6.53
N ARG A 199 16.23 -11.10 7.06
CA ARG A 199 16.21 -11.72 8.38
C ARG A 199 17.25 -11.05 9.30
N ASP A 200 16.85 -10.79 10.54
CA ASP A 200 17.78 -10.36 11.60
C ASP A 200 18.81 -11.48 11.91
N ASN A 201 18.40 -12.74 11.80
CA ASN A 201 19.20 -13.91 12.20
C ASN A 201 20.28 -14.32 11.17
N ASP A 202 20.21 -13.84 9.92
CA ASP A 202 21.19 -14.16 8.86
C ASP A 202 22.52 -13.40 9.05
N PHE A 203 22.60 -12.53 10.06
CA PHE A 203 23.82 -11.82 10.41
C PHE A 203 24.67 -12.67 11.39
N VAL A 204 25.51 -13.55 10.84
CA VAL A 204 26.55 -14.22 11.63
C VAL A 204 27.56 -13.17 12.12
N ARG A 205 28.04 -13.34 13.36
CA ARG A 205 28.95 -12.43 14.09
C ARG A 205 30.23 -12.10 13.30
N ALA A 206 30.86 -11.01 13.75
CA ALA A 206 31.88 -10.20 13.07
C ALA A 206 33.17 -10.90 12.61
N ASP A 207 33.30 -12.20 12.83
CA ASP A 207 34.43 -13.06 12.53
C ASP A 207 34.23 -13.92 11.26
N HIS A 208 32.99 -14.16 10.80
CA HIS A 208 32.67 -14.91 9.57
C HIS A 208 31.56 -14.21 8.76
N PHE A 209 31.88 -13.12 8.06
CA PHE A 209 30.93 -12.42 7.20
C PHE A 209 30.71 -13.14 5.86
N ARG A 210 29.72 -14.03 5.79
CA ARG A 210 29.01 -14.35 4.55
C ARG A 210 27.52 -14.49 4.87
N ALA A 211 26.71 -13.52 4.44
CA ALA A 211 25.29 -13.75 4.33
C ALA A 211 25.09 -14.74 3.17
N GLU A 212 24.69 -15.98 3.46
CA GLU A 212 24.49 -17.00 2.44
C GLU A 212 23.10 -16.85 1.82
N LEU A 213 23.05 -16.88 0.48
CA LEU A 213 21.77 -17.02 -0.23
C LEU A 213 21.29 -18.45 -0.02
N HIS A 214 20.07 -18.64 0.48
CA HIS A 214 19.48 -19.96 0.62
C HIS A 214 19.21 -20.66 -0.72
N LEU A 215 19.01 -19.87 -1.78
CA LEU A 215 18.85 -20.38 -3.14
C LEU A 215 20.22 -20.82 -3.69
N ASP A 216 20.36 -22.09 -4.07
CA ASP A 216 21.58 -22.63 -4.66
C ASP A 216 21.72 -22.16 -6.12
N LEU A 217 22.52 -21.12 -6.31
CA LEU A 217 22.81 -20.55 -7.63
C LEU A 217 23.55 -21.52 -8.56
N ASN A 218 24.36 -22.44 -8.03
CA ASN A 218 25.02 -23.44 -8.86
C ASN A 218 24.01 -24.46 -9.37
N GLN A 219 23.07 -24.89 -8.53
CA GLN A 219 21.97 -25.76 -8.94
C GLN A 219 21.08 -25.07 -9.97
N PHE A 220 20.71 -23.81 -9.74
CA PHE A 220 19.98 -23.00 -10.71
C PHE A 220 20.66 -22.98 -12.08
N ILE A 221 21.98 -22.73 -12.13
CA ILE A 221 22.71 -22.71 -13.40
C ILE A 221 22.72 -24.08 -14.08
N ARG A 222 22.90 -25.17 -13.32
CA ARG A 222 22.94 -26.53 -13.89
C ARG A 222 21.58 -27.01 -14.42
N GLU A 223 20.49 -26.61 -13.76
CA GLU A 223 19.18 -27.24 -13.96
C GLU A 223 18.18 -26.38 -14.75
N THR A 224 18.53 -25.14 -15.10
CA THR A 224 17.67 -24.26 -15.92
C THR A 224 18.31 -23.98 -17.29
N PRO A 225 17.51 -23.69 -18.33
CA PRO A 225 18.01 -23.41 -19.68
C PRO A 225 19.08 -22.31 -19.72
N ASP A 226 20.03 -22.40 -20.66
CA ASP A 226 21.16 -21.46 -20.79
C ASP A 226 20.73 -19.99 -20.97
N ASN A 227 19.57 -19.75 -21.58
CA ASN A 227 19.00 -18.41 -21.76
C ASN A 227 18.22 -17.92 -20.52
N THR A 228 18.29 -18.61 -19.37
CA THR A 228 17.61 -18.23 -18.13
C THR A 228 18.56 -17.46 -17.21
N ILE A 229 18.19 -16.25 -16.83
CA ILE A 229 18.96 -15.36 -15.96
C ILE A 229 18.18 -15.15 -14.66
N ILE A 230 18.89 -15.11 -13.53
CA ILE A 230 18.32 -14.75 -12.23
C ILE A 230 18.83 -13.38 -11.76
N LEU A 231 17.88 -12.53 -11.39
CA LEU A 231 18.10 -11.23 -10.79
C LEU A 231 17.99 -11.36 -9.27
N ILE A 232 19.06 -11.01 -8.56
CA ILE A 232 19.12 -11.10 -7.09
C ILE A 232 18.84 -9.73 -6.48
N ARG A 233 17.71 -9.61 -5.80
CA ARG A 233 17.26 -8.38 -5.11
C ARG A 233 17.20 -8.63 -3.61
N THR A 234 18.32 -8.47 -2.92
CA THR A 234 18.38 -8.59 -1.46
C THR A 234 18.45 -7.22 -0.77
N HIS A 235 18.29 -7.21 0.54
CA HIS A 235 18.48 -6.00 1.34
C HIS A 235 19.94 -5.53 1.26
N TYR A 236 20.19 -4.21 1.27
CA TYR A 236 21.53 -3.63 1.09
C TYR A 236 22.61 -4.18 2.06
N MET A 237 22.21 -4.62 3.27
CA MET A 237 23.12 -5.24 4.24
C MET A 237 23.63 -6.63 3.83
N ILE A 238 22.87 -7.34 3.01
CA ILE A 238 23.24 -8.64 2.42
C ILE A 238 23.94 -8.39 1.09
N ALA A 239 23.37 -7.52 0.25
CA ALA A 239 23.83 -7.24 -1.10
C ALA A 239 25.32 -6.90 -1.20
N ASN A 240 25.84 -6.08 -0.29
CA ASN A 240 27.24 -5.66 -0.27
C ASN A 240 28.22 -6.79 0.04
N ASN A 241 27.74 -7.93 0.54
CA ASN A 241 28.54 -9.08 0.94
C ASN A 241 28.38 -10.29 0.02
N LEU A 242 27.58 -10.18 -1.05
CA LEU A 242 27.38 -11.26 -2.02
C LEU A 242 28.44 -11.20 -3.12
N ASP A 243 29.35 -12.18 -3.14
CA ASP A 243 30.24 -12.39 -4.28
C ASP A 243 29.53 -13.25 -5.34
N LEU A 244 29.08 -12.59 -6.41
CA LEU A 244 28.42 -13.25 -7.54
C LEU A 244 29.33 -13.34 -8.78
N SER A 245 30.61 -12.98 -8.67
CA SER A 245 31.51 -12.90 -9.82
C SER A 245 31.74 -14.24 -10.53
N GLY A 246 31.61 -15.35 -9.80
CA GLY A 246 31.76 -16.71 -10.32
C GLY A 246 30.62 -17.21 -11.22
N TYR A 247 29.50 -16.47 -11.30
CA TYR A 247 28.28 -16.93 -11.98
C TYR A 247 28.08 -16.35 -13.39
N GLY A 248 29.04 -15.56 -13.89
CA GLY A 248 29.00 -14.98 -15.23
C GLY A 248 27.78 -14.08 -15.46
N LYS A 249 27.17 -14.15 -16.65
CA LYS A 249 26.00 -13.32 -17.00
C LYS A 249 24.66 -13.87 -16.51
N ARG A 250 24.65 -15.09 -15.95
CA ARG A 250 23.42 -15.80 -15.57
C ARG A 250 22.86 -15.40 -14.21
N VAL A 251 23.65 -14.74 -13.38
CA VAL A 251 23.24 -14.21 -12.08
C VAL A 251 23.62 -12.74 -12.02
N ILE A 252 22.64 -11.86 -11.83
CA ILE A 252 22.86 -10.41 -11.80
C ILE A 252 22.41 -9.87 -10.44
N ASN A 253 23.32 -9.22 -9.71
CA ASN A 253 22.95 -8.48 -8.50
C ASN A 253 22.24 -7.19 -8.91
N VAL A 254 20.95 -7.09 -8.58
CA VAL A 254 20.13 -5.90 -8.84
C VAL A 254 19.67 -5.24 -7.54
N SER A 255 20.34 -5.51 -6.42
CA SER A 255 19.94 -5.00 -5.09
C SER A 255 19.99 -3.47 -4.99
N ASP A 256 20.89 -2.82 -5.74
CA ASP A 256 21.02 -1.36 -5.80
C ASP A 256 20.24 -0.72 -6.96
N TYR A 257 19.52 -1.51 -7.76
CA TYR A 257 18.67 -0.99 -8.83
C TYR A 257 17.59 -0.06 -8.25
N GLU A 258 17.33 1.07 -8.89
CA GLU A 258 16.57 2.16 -8.27
C GLU A 258 15.09 1.81 -8.07
N ASP A 259 14.46 1.28 -9.11
CA ASP A 259 13.02 1.05 -9.14
C ASP A 259 12.71 -0.43 -9.40
N ILE A 260 12.15 -1.09 -8.40
CA ILE A 260 11.83 -2.51 -8.48
C ILE A 260 10.72 -2.80 -9.51
N SER A 261 9.88 -1.81 -9.85
CA SER A 261 8.85 -1.98 -10.87
C SER A 261 9.44 -2.32 -12.24
N ASP A 262 10.63 -1.81 -12.57
CA ASP A 262 11.32 -2.16 -13.81
C ASP A 262 11.82 -3.61 -13.80
N LEU A 263 12.27 -4.09 -12.63
CA LEU A 263 12.66 -5.48 -12.45
C LEU A 263 11.45 -6.42 -12.59
N TYR A 264 10.29 -6.04 -12.04
CA TYR A 264 9.05 -6.81 -12.25
C TYR A 264 8.72 -6.93 -13.74
N LEU A 265 8.76 -5.81 -14.47
CA LEU A 265 8.38 -5.75 -15.89
C LEU A 265 9.19 -6.70 -16.77
N ILE A 266 10.49 -6.85 -16.50
CA ILE A 266 11.36 -7.73 -17.27
C ILE A 266 11.34 -9.19 -16.79
N SER A 267 10.78 -9.46 -15.61
CA SER A 267 10.79 -10.80 -15.02
C SER A 267 9.61 -11.63 -15.45
N ASP A 268 9.87 -12.86 -15.85
CA ASP A 268 8.88 -13.87 -16.23
C ASP A 268 8.38 -14.64 -14.99
N LEU A 269 9.24 -14.79 -13.98
CA LEU A 269 8.96 -15.48 -12.71
C LEU A 269 9.45 -14.65 -11.52
N LEU A 270 8.63 -14.55 -10.48
CA LEU A 270 9.06 -14.05 -9.17
C LEU A 270 9.22 -15.22 -8.18
N ILE A 271 10.39 -15.29 -7.55
CA ILE A 271 10.65 -16.12 -6.38
C ILE A 271 10.79 -15.20 -5.17
N THR A 272 9.96 -15.43 -4.16
CA THR A 272 9.90 -14.57 -2.97
C THR A 272 9.49 -15.40 -1.76
N ASP A 273 9.43 -14.77 -0.59
CA ASP A 273 8.91 -15.34 0.65
C ASP A 273 7.80 -14.40 1.20
N TYR A 274 7.91 -13.97 2.46
CA TYR A 274 7.02 -13.08 3.19
C TYR A 274 7.16 -11.58 2.83
N SER A 275 7.57 -11.30 1.59
CA SER A 275 7.73 -9.95 1.06
C SER A 275 6.42 -9.43 0.49
N SER A 276 6.08 -8.16 0.70
CA SER A 276 4.85 -7.59 0.09
C SER A 276 4.96 -7.39 -1.43
N VAL A 277 6.12 -7.65 -2.04
CA VAL A 277 6.37 -7.46 -3.48
C VAL A 277 5.46 -8.31 -4.36
N PHE A 278 5.04 -9.49 -3.89
CA PHE A 278 4.15 -10.36 -4.69
C PHE A 278 2.77 -9.74 -4.93
N PHE A 279 2.31 -8.83 -4.06
CA PHE A 279 1.05 -8.13 -4.29
C PHE A 279 1.13 -7.24 -5.55
N ASP A 280 2.23 -6.52 -5.73
CA ASP A 280 2.44 -5.67 -6.90
C ASP A 280 2.75 -6.51 -8.14
N TYR A 281 3.62 -7.52 -8.00
CA TYR A 281 4.01 -8.38 -9.12
C TYR A 281 2.82 -9.12 -9.74
N ALA A 282 1.82 -9.49 -8.93
CA ALA A 282 0.63 -10.17 -9.40
C ALA A 282 -0.14 -9.40 -10.49
N ILE A 283 0.00 -8.06 -10.55
CA ILE A 283 -0.62 -7.20 -11.58
C ILE A 283 -0.20 -7.64 -12.99
N LEU A 284 1.03 -8.16 -13.14
CA LEU A 284 1.55 -8.67 -14.41
C LEU A 284 0.94 -10.01 -14.83
N LYS A 285 0.21 -10.69 -13.92
CA LYS A 285 -0.39 -12.01 -14.14
C LYS A 285 0.65 -13.04 -14.58
N ARG A 286 1.76 -13.12 -13.82
CA ARG A 286 2.90 -13.99 -14.10
C ARG A 286 3.15 -14.98 -12.95
N PRO A 287 3.79 -16.14 -13.23
CA PRO A 287 4.15 -17.12 -12.22
C PRO A 287 4.86 -16.54 -10.99
N MET A 288 4.54 -17.09 -9.83
CA MET A 288 5.18 -16.78 -8.54
C MET A 288 5.46 -18.08 -7.78
N ILE A 289 6.63 -18.20 -7.19
CA ILE A 289 6.99 -19.31 -6.28
C ILE A 289 7.38 -18.73 -4.92
N PHE A 290 6.85 -19.31 -3.85
CA PHE A 290 7.06 -18.87 -2.48
C PHE A 290 8.10 -19.77 -1.80
N TYR A 291 9.36 -19.38 -1.87
CA TYR A 291 10.47 -20.12 -1.26
C TYR A 291 10.57 -19.79 0.24
N ALA A 292 9.82 -20.54 1.04
CA ALA A 292 9.53 -20.29 2.44
C ALA A 292 10.20 -21.34 3.34
N TYR A 293 11.52 -21.49 3.19
CA TYR A 293 12.36 -22.50 3.87
C TYR A 293 12.28 -22.43 5.41
N ASP A 294 11.91 -21.28 5.96
CA ASP A 294 11.84 -21.01 7.40
C ASP A 294 10.41 -20.72 7.89
N LEU A 295 9.36 -21.11 7.16
CA LEU A 295 7.97 -20.73 7.49
C LEU A 295 7.55 -21.02 8.92
N ALA A 296 7.87 -22.20 9.44
CA ALA A 296 7.52 -22.57 10.81
C ALA A 296 8.19 -21.64 11.84
N ALA A 297 9.50 -21.36 11.67
CA ALA A 297 10.24 -20.47 12.56
C ALA A 297 9.79 -19.01 12.39
N TYR A 298 9.51 -18.59 11.15
CA TYR A 298 9.04 -17.25 10.84
C TYR A 298 7.68 -17.03 11.52
N ALA A 299 6.69 -17.90 11.30
CA ALA A 299 5.34 -17.73 11.82
C ALA A 299 5.28 -17.45 13.34
N ASP A 300 6.20 -18.03 14.12
CA ASP A 300 6.29 -17.87 15.57
C ASP A 300 7.01 -16.59 16.04
N ASP A 301 7.87 -15.97 15.20
CA ASP A 301 8.78 -14.87 15.57
C ASP A 301 8.29 -13.46 15.12
N ILE A 302 7.39 -13.37 14.14
CA ILE A 302 7.09 -12.07 13.51
C ILE A 302 5.88 -11.36 14.13
N ARG A 303 5.87 -10.04 13.92
CA ARG A 303 4.67 -9.20 13.81
C ARG A 303 3.62 -9.95 12.98
N GLY A 304 2.67 -10.60 13.65
CA GLY A 304 1.74 -11.57 13.04
C GLY A 304 1.13 -11.10 11.72
N PHE A 305 0.76 -12.03 10.86
CA PHE A 305 0.15 -11.72 9.57
C PHE A 305 -1.32 -11.32 9.72
N TYR A 306 -1.77 -10.45 8.82
CA TYR A 306 -3.19 -10.10 8.70
C TYR A 306 -4.00 -11.17 7.95
N VAL A 307 -3.31 -12.09 7.27
CA VAL A 307 -3.90 -13.17 6.48
C VAL A 307 -3.25 -14.49 6.85
N ASP A 308 -3.99 -15.57 6.66
CA ASP A 308 -3.38 -16.90 6.60
C ASP A 308 -2.53 -17.00 5.33
N TYR A 309 -1.21 -17.11 5.52
CA TYR A 309 -0.24 -17.03 4.44
C TYR A 309 -0.42 -18.17 3.43
N GLU A 310 -0.56 -19.40 3.91
CA GLU A 310 -0.61 -20.59 3.06
C GLU A 310 -1.82 -20.59 2.13
N SER A 311 -3.00 -20.22 2.64
CA SER A 311 -4.21 -20.11 1.84
C SER A 311 -4.25 -18.87 0.94
N THR A 312 -3.49 -17.83 1.27
CA THR A 312 -3.54 -16.54 0.55
C THR A 312 -2.59 -16.45 -0.62
N VAL A 313 -1.34 -16.92 -0.51
CA VAL A 313 -0.35 -16.70 -1.56
C VAL A 313 -0.73 -17.40 -2.89
N PRO A 314 -0.62 -16.73 -4.05
CA PRO A 314 -1.18 -17.21 -5.32
C PRO A 314 -0.35 -18.29 -6.03
N GLY A 315 0.69 -18.84 -5.41
CA GLY A 315 1.60 -19.81 -6.02
C GLY A 315 2.03 -20.92 -5.04
N PRO A 316 2.80 -21.91 -5.53
CA PRO A 316 3.32 -22.99 -4.69
C PRO A 316 4.26 -22.46 -3.61
N ILE A 317 4.23 -23.10 -2.45
CA ILE A 317 5.13 -22.86 -1.32
C ILE A 317 6.10 -24.03 -1.25
N VAL A 318 7.39 -23.75 -1.23
CA VAL A 318 8.46 -24.77 -1.18
C VAL A 318 9.46 -24.46 -0.10
N GLY A 319 10.04 -25.51 0.48
CA GLY A 319 10.96 -25.41 1.62
C GLY A 319 12.43 -25.59 1.28
N ASN A 320 12.76 -26.11 0.09
CA ASN A 320 14.13 -26.42 -0.29
C ASN A 320 14.38 -26.24 -1.81
N ASN A 321 15.65 -26.30 -2.22
CA ASN A 321 16.04 -26.12 -3.61
C ASN A 321 15.56 -27.26 -4.53
N ASP A 322 15.53 -28.50 -4.05
CA ASP A 322 15.10 -29.66 -4.84
C ASP A 322 13.62 -29.60 -5.24
N GLU A 323 12.78 -29.00 -4.38
CA GLU A 323 11.39 -28.67 -4.71
C GLU A 323 11.27 -27.44 -5.61
N LEU A 324 12.19 -26.48 -5.48
CA LEU A 324 12.15 -25.21 -6.20
C LEU A 324 12.53 -25.35 -7.68
N MET A 325 13.59 -26.10 -8.01
CA MET A 325 14.12 -26.15 -9.38
C MET A 325 13.13 -26.70 -10.43
N PRO A 326 12.37 -27.79 -10.15
CA PRO A 326 11.35 -28.26 -11.09
C PRO A 326 10.27 -27.21 -11.36
N LEU A 327 9.87 -26.45 -10.34
CA LEU A 327 8.87 -25.39 -10.49
C LEU A 327 9.39 -24.18 -11.26
N ILE A 328 10.68 -23.84 -11.14
CA ILE A 328 11.30 -22.80 -11.98
C ILE A 328 11.19 -23.20 -13.45
N ASN A 329 11.57 -24.44 -13.77
CA ASN A 329 11.49 -24.95 -15.14
C ASN A 329 10.04 -24.98 -15.65
N GLU A 330 9.09 -25.46 -14.84
CA GLU A 330 7.66 -25.47 -15.19
C GLU A 330 7.09 -24.05 -15.38
N ALA A 331 7.50 -23.08 -14.56
CA ALA A 331 7.07 -21.69 -14.71
C ALA A 331 7.58 -21.05 -16.01
N ILE A 332 8.74 -21.47 -16.50
CA ILE A 332 9.31 -21.00 -17.77
C ILE A 332 8.60 -21.66 -18.96
N THR A 333 8.33 -22.96 -18.90
CA THR A 333 7.77 -23.73 -20.04
C THR A 333 6.25 -23.72 -20.09
N GLU A 334 5.57 -23.71 -18.94
CA GLU A 334 4.12 -23.80 -18.78
C GLU A 334 3.55 -22.74 -17.81
N PRO A 335 3.83 -21.43 -18.02
CA PRO A 335 3.45 -20.36 -17.09
C PRO A 335 1.94 -20.30 -16.77
N ALA A 336 1.10 -20.71 -17.73
CA ALA A 336 -0.35 -20.73 -17.57
C ALA A 336 -0.81 -21.56 -16.37
N ARG A 337 -0.13 -22.67 -16.02
CA ARG A 337 -0.49 -23.53 -14.88
C ARG A 337 -0.43 -22.79 -13.54
N PHE A 338 0.44 -21.80 -13.42
CA PHE A 338 0.61 -21.02 -12.20
C PHE A 338 -0.47 -19.95 -12.02
N ILE A 339 -1.07 -19.47 -13.12
CA ILE A 339 -1.96 -18.31 -13.11
C ILE A 339 -3.42 -18.65 -13.41
N ASP A 340 -3.69 -19.70 -14.20
CA ASP A 340 -5.03 -20.11 -14.62
C ASP A 340 -5.69 -21.04 -13.59
N ASN A 341 -5.76 -20.59 -12.35
CA ASN A 341 -6.40 -21.32 -11.26
C ASN A 341 -7.21 -20.39 -10.35
N GLU A 342 -8.15 -20.97 -9.60
CA GLU A 342 -9.07 -20.20 -8.75
C GLU A 342 -8.35 -19.42 -7.64
N LYS A 343 -7.25 -19.97 -7.09
CA LYS A 343 -6.47 -19.33 -6.02
C LYS A 343 -5.86 -18.02 -6.52
N TYR A 344 -5.24 -18.05 -7.69
CA TYR A 344 -4.65 -16.87 -8.33
C TYR A 344 -5.72 -15.83 -8.71
N HIS A 345 -6.85 -16.25 -9.30
CA HIS A 345 -7.95 -15.34 -9.64
C HIS A 345 -8.56 -14.66 -8.41
N ARG A 346 -8.76 -15.41 -7.31
CA ARG A 346 -9.24 -14.87 -6.04
C ARG A 346 -8.25 -13.86 -5.44
N PHE A 347 -6.96 -14.16 -5.55
CA PHE A 347 -5.89 -13.26 -5.13
C PHE A 347 -5.95 -11.93 -5.90
N LEU A 348 -6.01 -11.98 -7.24
CA LEU A 348 -6.13 -10.77 -8.07
C LEU A 348 -7.35 -9.94 -7.71
N LYS A 349 -8.51 -10.58 -7.58
CA LYS A 349 -9.76 -9.90 -7.22
C LYS A 349 -9.65 -9.17 -5.87
N LYS A 350 -8.98 -9.79 -4.90
CA LYS A 350 -8.84 -9.23 -3.55
C LYS A 350 -7.78 -8.13 -3.46
N PHE A 351 -6.65 -8.27 -4.14
CA PHE A 351 -5.47 -7.43 -3.91
C PHE A 351 -5.04 -6.53 -5.08
N ALA A 352 -5.49 -6.82 -6.30
CA ALA A 352 -5.08 -6.10 -7.52
C ALA A 352 -6.27 -5.52 -8.31
N SER A 353 -7.50 -5.61 -7.80
CA SER A 353 -8.71 -5.18 -8.53
C SER A 353 -8.80 -3.68 -8.82
N TRP A 354 -7.98 -2.86 -8.18
CA TRP A 354 -7.92 -1.41 -8.37
C TRP A 354 -6.76 -0.94 -9.24
N GLU A 355 -5.90 -1.86 -9.68
CA GLU A 355 -4.64 -1.55 -10.38
C GLU A 355 -4.87 -1.53 -11.89
N ASP A 356 -5.36 -0.40 -12.39
CA ASP A 356 -5.81 -0.20 -13.77
C ASP A 356 -4.92 0.75 -14.61
N GLY A 357 -3.75 1.12 -14.08
CA GLY A 357 -2.85 2.06 -14.75
C GLY A 357 -3.24 3.53 -14.62
N GLN A 358 -4.23 3.88 -13.78
CA GLN A 358 -4.75 5.24 -13.63
C GLN A 358 -4.66 5.77 -12.18
N ALA A 359 -3.93 5.10 -11.28
CA ALA A 359 -3.84 5.46 -9.87
C ALA A 359 -3.29 6.88 -9.66
N THR A 360 -2.24 7.25 -10.40
CA THR A 360 -1.63 8.58 -10.30
C THR A 360 -2.58 9.69 -10.74
N LYS A 361 -3.25 9.49 -11.89
CA LYS A 361 -4.23 10.44 -12.42
C LYS A 361 -5.37 10.62 -11.42
N ARG A 362 -5.93 9.52 -10.95
CA ARG A 362 -7.03 9.48 -9.97
C ARG A 362 -6.67 10.20 -8.68
N LEU A 363 -5.49 9.92 -8.12
CA LEU A 363 -4.97 10.61 -6.93
C LEU A 363 -4.93 12.13 -7.13
N LEU A 364 -4.35 12.59 -8.24
CA LEU A 364 -4.15 14.01 -8.46
C LEU A 364 -5.46 14.73 -8.77
N SER A 365 -6.41 14.08 -9.44
CA SER A 365 -7.77 14.64 -9.61
C SER A 365 -8.51 14.83 -8.29
N ILE A 366 -8.30 13.94 -7.31
CA ILE A 366 -8.87 14.12 -5.97
C ILE A 366 -8.17 15.28 -5.23
N VAL A 367 -6.83 15.32 -5.27
CA VAL A 367 -6.04 16.25 -4.44
C VAL A 367 -5.96 17.67 -5.03
N PHE A 368 -6.00 17.82 -6.35
CA PHE A 368 -5.85 19.11 -7.04
C PHE A 368 -7.13 19.63 -7.67
N ASP A 369 -7.97 18.73 -8.21
CA ASP A 369 -9.17 19.11 -8.96
C ASP A 369 -10.45 18.99 -8.11
N GLU A 370 -10.29 18.74 -6.80
CA GLU A 370 -11.35 18.62 -5.79
C GLU A 370 -12.46 17.61 -6.16
N GLN A 371 -12.10 16.60 -6.96
CA GLN A 371 -13.00 15.51 -7.29
C GLN A 371 -13.26 14.65 -6.04
N PRO A 372 -14.51 14.26 -5.77
CA PRO A 372 -14.83 13.46 -4.59
C PRO A 372 -14.24 12.05 -4.72
N ALA A 373 -13.48 11.62 -3.71
CA ALA A 373 -12.95 10.26 -3.62
C ALA A 373 -14.06 9.20 -3.44
N TYR A 374 -15.19 9.63 -2.87
CA TYR A 374 -16.32 8.78 -2.51
C TYR A 374 -17.62 9.37 -3.01
N GLN A 375 -18.58 8.49 -3.25
CA GLN A 375 -19.96 8.81 -3.54
C GLN A 375 -20.90 8.01 -2.63
N ARG A 376 -22.12 8.53 -2.45
CA ARG A 376 -23.17 7.80 -1.73
C ARG A 376 -23.78 6.75 -2.63
N ARG A 377 -23.95 5.53 -2.11
CA ARG A 377 -24.80 4.51 -2.69
C ARG A 377 -26.00 4.28 -1.78
N GLU A 378 -27.21 4.42 -2.30
CA GLU A 378 -28.43 4.05 -1.57
C GLU A 378 -28.59 2.52 -1.60
N VAL A 379 -29.08 1.94 -0.51
CA VAL A 379 -29.25 0.50 -0.32
C VAL A 379 -30.61 0.26 0.35
N ASP A 380 -31.37 -0.70 -0.15
CA ASP A 380 -32.74 -0.95 0.36
C ASP A 380 -32.77 -1.94 1.52
N THR A 381 -31.79 -2.83 1.59
CA THR A 381 -31.64 -3.80 2.68
C THR A 381 -30.18 -3.85 3.12
N ALA A 382 -29.95 -3.66 4.42
CA ALA A 382 -28.62 -3.69 5.00
C ALA A 382 -28.69 -4.36 6.38
N GLU A 383 -27.96 -5.46 6.58
CA GLU A 383 -27.84 -6.18 7.87
C GLU A 383 -29.16 -6.30 8.66
N GLY A 384 -30.21 -6.75 7.97
CA GLY A 384 -31.53 -6.95 8.55
C GLY A 384 -32.40 -5.70 8.58
N TYR A 385 -31.90 -4.48 8.38
CA TYR A 385 -32.69 -3.25 8.37
C TYR A 385 -33.27 -2.94 6.99
N THR A 386 -34.46 -2.36 6.97
CA THR A 386 -35.17 -1.91 5.76
C THR A 386 -35.65 -0.47 5.89
N VAL A 387 -35.89 0.18 4.74
CA VAL A 387 -36.54 1.50 4.73
C VAL A 387 -37.92 1.41 5.38
N ASN A 388 -38.27 2.40 6.19
CA ASN A 388 -39.44 2.46 7.07
C ASN A 388 -39.38 1.63 8.36
N ASP A 389 -38.28 0.91 8.64
CA ASP A 389 -38.10 0.30 9.96
C ASP A 389 -38.11 1.37 11.06
N GLN A 390 -38.76 1.05 12.20
CA GLN A 390 -38.56 1.82 13.43
C GLN A 390 -37.33 1.32 14.17
N VAL A 391 -36.39 2.23 14.42
CA VAL A 391 -35.15 1.93 15.14
C VAL A 391 -35.00 2.85 16.34
N LYS A 392 -34.35 2.32 17.38
CA LYS A 392 -33.93 3.06 18.56
C LYS A 392 -32.51 3.58 18.34
N ILE A 393 -32.29 4.86 18.58
CA ILE A 393 -30.96 5.49 18.50
C ILE A 393 -30.24 5.30 19.83
N ALA A 394 -28.97 4.93 19.79
CA ALA A 394 -28.12 4.85 20.97
C ALA A 394 -27.84 6.25 21.54
N PRO A 395 -27.76 6.41 22.88
CA PRO A 395 -27.38 7.68 23.49
C PRO A 395 -26.05 8.22 22.94
N ALA A 396 -25.94 9.55 22.82
CA ALA A 396 -24.75 10.24 22.30
C ALA A 396 -24.32 9.85 20.87
N SER A 397 -25.23 9.28 20.08
CA SER A 397 -25.00 9.05 18.65
C SER A 397 -24.64 10.36 17.94
N LEU A 398 -23.60 10.33 17.10
CA LEU A 398 -23.20 11.49 16.31
C LEU A 398 -24.17 11.70 15.16
N LEU A 399 -24.68 12.93 15.02
CA LEU A 399 -25.58 13.34 13.96
C LEU A 399 -24.81 14.16 12.92
N TRP A 400 -25.04 13.86 11.64
CA TRP A 400 -24.35 14.52 10.54
C TRP A 400 -25.32 15.00 9.47
N LYS A 401 -25.04 16.14 8.84
CA LYS A 401 -25.85 16.62 7.70
C LYS A 401 -25.71 15.75 6.45
N ASN A 402 -24.56 15.11 6.27
CA ASN A 402 -24.29 14.11 5.25
C ASN A 402 -23.37 13.04 5.84
N ILE A 403 -23.22 11.89 5.19
CA ILE A 403 -22.32 10.84 5.66
C ILE A 403 -20.88 11.41 5.72
N PRO A 404 -20.16 11.29 6.86
CA PRO A 404 -18.79 11.75 6.99
C PRO A 404 -17.88 11.28 5.86
N GLY A 405 -17.20 12.23 5.23
CA GLY A 405 -16.34 12.00 4.07
C GLY A 405 -17.00 12.23 2.71
N LEU A 406 -18.30 12.52 2.66
CA LEU A 406 -18.96 13.03 1.47
C LEU A 406 -19.00 14.57 1.46
N PRO A 407 -19.05 15.20 0.27
CA PRO A 407 -19.23 16.65 0.17
C PRO A 407 -20.44 17.15 0.97
N GLY A 408 -20.23 18.24 1.72
CA GLY A 408 -21.27 18.85 2.56
C GLY A 408 -21.52 18.14 3.89
N ASP A 409 -20.67 17.20 4.29
CA ASP A 409 -20.70 16.65 5.64
C ASP A 409 -20.43 17.75 6.69
N GLN A 410 -21.25 17.76 7.73
CA GLN A 410 -21.09 18.68 8.84
C GLN A 410 -21.64 18.00 10.09
N PHE A 411 -20.86 18.06 11.16
CA PHE A 411 -21.34 17.64 12.47
C PHE A 411 -22.54 18.50 12.87
N ALA A 412 -23.69 17.87 13.05
CA ALA A 412 -24.94 18.53 13.40
C ALA A 412 -25.16 18.56 14.92
N GLY A 413 -24.60 17.61 15.65
CA GLY A 413 -24.72 17.52 17.10
C GLY A 413 -24.66 16.07 17.59
N ASN A 414 -24.89 15.89 18.89
CA ASN A 414 -25.10 14.59 19.48
C ASN A 414 -26.60 14.36 19.67
N PHE A 415 -27.05 13.13 19.48
CA PHE A 415 -28.41 12.76 19.82
C PHE A 415 -28.66 12.94 21.31
N ASP A 416 -29.71 13.71 21.62
CA ASP A 416 -30.19 13.95 22.99
C ASP A 416 -31.53 13.25 23.18
N GLU A 417 -31.51 12.23 24.03
CA GLU A 417 -32.66 11.37 24.34
C GLU A 417 -33.73 12.06 25.19
N THR A 418 -33.42 13.20 25.82
CA THR A 418 -34.35 13.88 26.73
C THR A 418 -35.58 14.47 26.02
N ASN A 419 -35.50 14.65 24.70
CA ASN A 419 -36.53 15.32 23.90
C ASN A 419 -37.31 14.39 22.93
N THR A 420 -37.03 13.08 22.92
CA THR A 420 -37.70 12.11 22.03
C THR A 420 -37.87 10.76 22.72
N ASN A 421 -38.85 9.93 22.34
CA ASN A 421 -38.95 8.53 22.83
C ASN A 421 -37.82 7.61 22.30
N GLY A 422 -36.74 8.18 21.75
CA GLY A 422 -35.59 7.44 21.23
C GLY A 422 -35.82 6.69 19.91
N LEU A 423 -37.04 6.71 19.38
CA LEU A 423 -37.45 5.99 18.17
C LEU A 423 -37.53 6.92 16.96
N ILE A 424 -36.96 6.48 15.85
CA ILE A 424 -37.06 7.12 14.54
C ILE A 424 -37.46 6.13 13.46
N THR A 425 -38.02 6.64 12.38
CA THR A 425 -38.27 5.87 11.16
C THR A 425 -37.12 6.09 10.19
N ILE A 426 -36.59 5.01 9.63
CA ILE A 426 -35.58 5.07 8.58
C ILE A 426 -36.21 5.61 7.29
N ASN A 427 -35.72 6.75 6.79
CA ASN A 427 -36.15 7.31 5.50
C ASN A 427 -35.33 6.73 4.35
N LYS A 428 -34.01 6.58 4.56
CA LYS A 428 -33.08 5.99 3.59
C LYS A 428 -31.97 5.25 4.29
N ILE A 429 -31.41 4.26 3.62
CA ILE A 429 -30.15 3.63 4.03
C ILE A 429 -29.13 3.90 2.91
N GLY A 430 -27.91 4.20 3.30
CA GLY A 430 -26.82 4.44 2.36
C GLY A 430 -25.48 4.01 2.92
N CYS A 431 -24.52 3.83 2.03
CA CYS A 431 -23.12 3.67 2.37
C CYS A 431 -22.26 4.57 1.47
N ILE A 432 -20.98 4.70 1.82
CA ILE A 432 -20.00 5.37 0.97
C ILE A 432 -19.23 4.32 0.17
N VAL A 433 -19.08 4.57 -1.12
CA VAL A 433 -18.32 3.72 -2.03
C VAL A 433 -17.30 4.56 -2.79
N PRO A 434 -16.14 4.02 -3.17
CA PRO A 434 -15.19 4.72 -4.03
C PRO A 434 -15.85 5.20 -5.32
N THR A 435 -15.56 6.43 -5.76
CA THR A 435 -16.15 6.97 -7.01
C THR A 435 -15.67 6.22 -8.25
N ASN A 436 -14.44 5.69 -8.22
CA ASN A 436 -13.75 5.19 -9.41
C ASN A 436 -13.75 3.65 -9.56
N PHE A 437 -14.33 2.92 -8.60
CA PHE A 437 -14.32 1.46 -8.60
C PHE A 437 -15.74 0.91 -8.45
N GLY A 438 -15.94 -0.30 -8.98
CA GLY A 438 -17.24 -0.98 -8.96
C GLY A 438 -17.85 -1.04 -7.55
N THR A 439 -19.16 -0.86 -7.49
CA THR A 439 -19.91 -0.61 -6.26
C THR A 439 -20.18 -1.84 -5.40
N ASP A 440 -20.07 -3.04 -5.97
CA ASP A 440 -20.83 -4.17 -5.44
C ASP A 440 -20.13 -4.91 -4.29
N GLU A 441 -18.84 -4.67 -4.07
CA GLU A 441 -18.03 -5.49 -3.14
C GLU A 441 -17.28 -4.68 -2.06
N LEU A 442 -17.27 -3.35 -2.13
CA LEU A 442 -16.66 -2.53 -1.09
C LEU A 442 -17.58 -1.40 -0.64
N TYR A 443 -18.36 -1.67 0.41
CA TYR A 443 -18.93 -0.60 1.22
C TYR A 443 -17.87 -0.13 2.21
N THR A 444 -17.55 1.16 2.16
CA THR A 444 -16.57 1.76 3.05
C THR A 444 -17.32 2.48 4.18
N GLY A 445 -16.76 2.52 5.38
CA GLY A 445 -17.37 3.28 6.49
C GLY A 445 -18.72 2.79 7.01
N GLY A 446 -19.10 1.56 6.69
CA GLY A 446 -20.33 0.94 7.16
C GLY A 446 -21.60 1.52 6.53
N TYR A 447 -22.75 1.08 7.05
CA TYR A 447 -24.06 1.57 6.64
C TYR A 447 -24.53 2.73 7.52
N TRP A 448 -25.25 3.64 6.89
CA TRP A 448 -25.77 4.87 7.47
C TRP A 448 -27.25 4.97 7.17
N ILE A 449 -28.01 5.45 8.14
CA ILE A 449 -29.43 5.76 7.95
C ILE A 449 -29.61 7.26 7.89
N ASN A 450 -30.52 7.69 7.02
CA ASN A 450 -31.08 9.02 7.03
C ASN A 450 -32.43 8.98 7.73
N ALA A 451 -32.64 9.92 8.65
CA ALA A 451 -33.91 10.10 9.34
C ALA A 451 -34.04 11.54 9.82
N GLN A 452 -35.26 11.93 10.19
CA GLN A 452 -35.51 13.20 10.83
C GLN A 452 -35.33 13.05 12.35
N VAL A 453 -34.35 13.76 12.92
CA VAL A 453 -34.05 13.77 14.35
C VAL A 453 -34.16 15.21 14.84
N GLN A 454 -35.00 15.46 15.85
CA GLN A 454 -35.19 16.80 16.43
C GLN A 454 -35.54 17.87 15.38
N GLY A 455 -36.35 17.49 14.38
CA GLY A 455 -36.78 18.38 13.29
C GLY A 455 -35.75 18.60 12.17
N GLN A 456 -34.59 17.95 12.21
CA GLN A 456 -33.53 18.06 11.19
C GLN A 456 -33.30 16.74 10.47
N ASP A 457 -33.08 16.80 9.16
CA ASP A 457 -32.62 15.65 8.38
C ASP A 457 -31.15 15.39 8.65
N VAL A 458 -30.85 14.19 9.16
CA VAL A 458 -29.49 13.80 9.56
C VAL A 458 -29.16 12.37 9.15
N TRP A 459 -27.88 12.10 9.05
CA TRP A 459 -27.28 10.80 8.83
C TRP A 459 -26.59 10.31 10.11
N LEU A 460 -26.79 9.04 10.43
CA LEU A 460 -26.21 8.36 11.58
C LEU A 460 -25.82 6.93 11.22
N MET A 461 -24.72 6.45 11.82
CA MET A 461 -24.16 5.14 11.55
C MET A 461 -25.05 4.05 12.16
N MET A 462 -25.30 2.97 11.40
CA MET A 462 -26.20 1.90 11.82
C MET A 462 -25.74 1.14 13.07
N ALA A 463 -24.43 1.08 13.33
CA ALA A 463 -23.90 0.49 14.56
C ALA A 463 -24.37 1.21 15.85
N ASN A 464 -24.87 2.44 15.71
CA ASN A 464 -25.42 3.24 16.80
C ASN A 464 -26.94 3.15 16.89
N VAL A 465 -27.59 2.24 16.15
CA VAL A 465 -29.04 2.02 16.26
C VAL A 465 -29.34 0.54 16.48
N SER A 466 -30.52 0.27 17.03
CA SER A 466 -31.05 -1.08 17.17
C SER A 466 -32.50 -1.13 16.72
N LYS A 467 -32.93 -2.27 16.17
CA LYS A 467 -34.34 -2.47 15.82
C LYS A 467 -35.22 -2.38 17.06
N LYS A 468 -36.39 -1.77 16.90
CA LYS A 468 -37.45 -1.85 17.91
C LYS A 468 -37.87 -3.31 18.06
N SER A 469 -37.69 -3.89 19.25
CA SER A 469 -38.14 -5.27 19.51
C SER A 469 -39.67 -5.30 19.63
N GLU A 470 -40.33 -6.23 18.94
CA GLU A 470 -41.78 -6.48 19.08
C GLU A 470 -42.17 -6.92 20.51
N THR A 471 -41.20 -7.34 21.34
CA THR A 471 -41.40 -7.75 22.73
C THR A 471 -41.78 -6.62 23.69
N ALA A 472 -41.77 -5.36 23.25
CA ALA A 472 -42.28 -4.23 24.05
C ALA A 472 -43.81 -4.07 23.98
N MET A 473 -44.55 -5.01 23.36
CA MET A 473 -46.01 -5.01 23.29
C MET A 473 -46.72 -5.86 24.36
N ASN A 474 -45.98 -6.55 25.25
CA ASN A 474 -46.56 -7.40 26.30
C ASN A 474 -46.03 -7.06 27.71
N LEU A 475 -46.06 -5.78 28.09
CA LEU A 475 -46.00 -5.36 29.50
C LEU A 475 -47.06 -4.31 29.78
#